data_AF-A0A9D5PF06-F1
#
_entry.id   AF-A0A9D5PF06-F1
#
_cell.length_a   1.000
_cell.length_b   1.000
_cell.length_c   1.000
_cell.angle_alpha   90.00
_cell.angle_beta   90.00
_cell.angle_gamma   90.00
#
_symmetry.space_group_name_H-M   'P 1'
#
loop_
_entity.id
_entity.type
_entity.pdbx_description
1 polymer ?
#
loop_
_entity_poly.entity_id
_entity_poly.type
_entity_poly.pdbx_seq_one_letter_code
_entity_poly.pdbx_strand_id
1 'polypeptide(L)'
;MKKIVLALLVALSLFSVASTARANETVEKLVLYVPNRVVDLFDLFSVNIGFGPKAQLELMCTRFIGGGFSVGTSAMLYKDCNRQYGWGLQNGWHWQVPGFMQEDIERLKTNRLVLSYWESFLGTPSPDQQIYAFQRGARDYWQIGGGGGLLVTGEVFVNPIEWIDFALGFLFIDIKDDDFTFENFQ
;
A
#
# COMPACT_ATOMS: atom_id res chain seq x y z
N MET A 1 10.33 32.28 -0.90
CA MET A 1 10.84 31.75 -2.20
C MET A 1 12.33 31.42 -2.17
N LYS A 2 13.24 32.36 -1.88
CA LYS A 2 14.70 32.09 -1.87
C LYS A 2 15.14 30.95 -0.93
N LYS A 3 14.52 30.84 0.25
CA LYS A 3 14.83 29.78 1.24
C LYS A 3 14.40 28.38 0.78
N ILE A 4 13.31 28.29 0.03
CA ILE A 4 12.78 27.02 -0.49
C ILE A 4 13.66 26.53 -1.65
N VAL A 5 14.05 27.45 -2.55
CA VAL A 5 14.96 27.14 -3.66
C VAL A 5 16.35 26.71 -3.14
N LEU A 6 16.83 27.34 -2.07
CA LEU A 6 18.09 26.95 -1.43
C LEU A 6 17.99 25.56 -0.79
N ALA A 7 16.89 25.25 -0.10
CA ALA A 7 16.66 23.92 0.46
C ALA A 7 16.59 22.83 -0.63
N LEU A 8 15.92 23.14 -1.75
CA LEU A 8 15.86 22.26 -2.92
C LEU A 8 17.23 22.05 -3.58
N LEU A 9 18.05 23.10 -3.69
CA LEU A 9 19.40 23.01 -4.23
C LEU A 9 20.35 22.23 -3.33
N VAL A 10 20.24 22.43 -2.00
CA VAL A 10 21.00 21.66 -1.01
C VAL A 10 20.58 20.19 -1.08
N ALA A 11 19.28 19.89 -1.12
CA ALA A 11 18.77 18.54 -1.32
C ALA A 11 19.30 17.94 -2.63
N LEU A 12 19.21 18.64 -3.76
CA LEU A 12 19.73 18.17 -5.06
C LEU A 12 21.24 17.90 -5.02
N SER A 13 22.01 18.73 -4.30
CA SER A 13 23.46 18.56 -4.16
C SER A 13 23.84 17.40 -3.23
N LEU A 14 23.01 17.10 -2.23
CA LEU A 14 23.18 15.92 -1.38
C LEU A 14 22.83 14.65 -2.18
N PHE A 15 21.83 14.71 -3.06
CA PHE A 15 21.48 13.63 -3.99
C PHE A 15 22.59 13.33 -5.00
N SER A 16 23.35 14.33 -5.48
CA SER A 16 24.41 14.12 -6.47
C SER A 16 25.75 13.65 -5.89
N VAL A 17 26.00 13.85 -4.59
CA VAL A 17 27.21 13.37 -3.90
C VAL A 17 27.01 11.96 -3.33
N ALA A 18 25.79 11.59 -2.95
CA ALA A 18 25.47 10.30 -2.36
C ALA A 18 25.63 9.09 -3.31
N SER A 19 25.56 9.28 -4.63
CA SER A 19 25.59 8.19 -5.62
C SER A 19 26.96 7.51 -5.81
N THR A 20 28.01 7.99 -5.14
CA THR A 20 29.39 7.48 -5.31
C THR A 20 30.02 6.86 -4.07
N ALA A 21 29.37 6.95 -2.90
CA ALA A 21 29.82 6.29 -1.70
C ALA A 21 28.94 5.07 -1.43
N ARG A 22 29.53 3.90 -1.15
CA ARG A 22 28.86 2.92 -0.29
C ARG A 22 28.68 3.63 1.05
N ALA A 23 27.57 4.32 1.20
CA ALA A 23 27.35 5.14 2.35
C ALA A 23 27.16 4.21 3.55
N ASN A 24 27.72 4.65 4.68
CA ASN A 24 27.40 4.02 5.95
C ASN A 24 25.88 4.07 6.12
N GLU A 25 25.26 2.96 6.54
CA GLU A 25 23.80 2.84 6.78
C GLU A 25 23.25 4.04 7.58
N THR A 26 24.03 4.55 8.53
CA THR A 26 23.67 5.74 9.31
C THR A 26 23.54 7.02 8.47
N VAL A 27 24.41 7.20 7.48
CA VAL A 27 24.38 8.35 6.56
C VAL A 27 23.18 8.24 5.63
N GLU A 28 22.89 7.04 5.13
CA GLU A 28 21.70 6.81 4.28
C GLU A 28 20.42 7.15 5.03
N LYS A 29 20.25 6.60 6.24
CA LYS A 29 19.11 6.89 7.12
C LYS A 29 18.95 8.38 7.41
N LEU A 30 20.05 9.12 7.58
CA LEU A 30 20.00 10.56 7.86
C LEU A 30 19.65 11.39 6.61
N VAL A 31 20.16 11.02 5.44
CA VAL A 31 19.90 11.71 4.17
C VAL A 31 18.47 11.42 3.67
N LEU A 32 18.04 10.16 3.77
CA LEU A 32 16.74 9.69 3.29
C LEU A 32 15.63 9.77 4.36
N TYR A 33 15.94 10.28 5.55
CA TYR A 33 14.97 10.47 6.64
C TYR A 33 13.69 11.18 6.17
N VAL A 34 13.82 12.38 5.59
CA VAL A 34 12.66 13.15 5.15
C VAL A 34 11.92 12.47 3.99
N PRO A 35 12.60 12.00 2.92
CA PRO A 35 11.95 11.21 1.87
C PRO A 35 11.14 10.02 2.39
N ASN A 36 11.71 9.21 3.29
CA ASN A 36 11.04 8.02 3.83
C ASN A 36 9.77 8.41 4.58
N ARG A 37 9.85 9.37 5.51
CA ARG A 37 8.67 9.82 6.27
C ARG A 37 7.56 10.37 5.39
N VAL A 38 7.89 10.99 4.26
CA VAL A 38 6.89 11.46 3.30
C VAL A 38 6.19 10.28 2.63
N VAL A 39 6.90 9.22 2.26
CA VAL A 39 6.30 8.03 1.65
C VAL A 39 5.44 7.26 2.65
N ASP A 40 5.90 7.07 3.87
CA ASP A 40 5.11 6.35 4.89
C ASP A 40 3.83 7.11 5.25
N LEU A 41 3.86 8.45 5.19
CA LEU A 41 2.67 9.29 5.32
C LEU A 41 1.62 8.98 4.24
N PHE A 42 2.06 8.67 3.02
CA PHE A 42 1.14 8.27 1.95
C PHE A 42 0.56 6.87 2.20
N ASP A 43 1.24 5.98 2.90
CA ASP A 43 0.77 4.61 3.16
C ASP A 43 -0.20 4.48 4.34
N LEU A 44 -0.36 5.54 5.14
CA LEU A 44 -1.33 5.57 6.25
C LEU A 44 -2.78 5.23 5.86
N PHE A 45 -3.14 5.43 4.60
CA PHE A 45 -4.48 5.16 4.09
C PHE A 45 -4.44 4.72 2.64
N SER A 46 -5.36 3.82 2.26
CA SER A 46 -5.56 3.41 0.89
C SER A 46 -6.78 4.11 0.28
N VAL A 47 -6.68 4.51 -1.00
CA VAL A 47 -7.78 5.04 -1.80
C VAL A 47 -7.72 4.38 -3.17
N ASN A 48 -8.73 3.58 -3.48
CA ASN A 48 -8.85 2.93 -4.79
C ASN A 48 -10.12 3.39 -5.50
N ILE A 49 -10.01 3.65 -6.79
CA ILE A 49 -11.14 4.07 -7.63
C ILE A 49 -11.21 3.13 -8.82
N GLY A 50 -12.40 2.59 -9.07
CA GLY A 50 -12.65 1.62 -10.13
C GLY A 50 -13.68 2.10 -11.14
N PHE A 51 -13.48 1.73 -12.40
CA PHE A 51 -14.40 1.94 -13.51
C PHE A 51 -14.60 0.65 -14.30
N GLY A 52 -15.82 0.12 -14.32
CA GLY A 52 -16.18 -1.09 -15.07
C GLY A 52 -17.37 -1.82 -14.45
N PRO A 53 -17.90 -2.86 -15.09
CA PRO A 53 -19.05 -3.63 -14.59
C PRO A 53 -18.69 -4.44 -13.33
N LYS A 54 -18.55 -3.74 -12.21
CA LYS A 54 -18.31 -4.24 -10.86
C LYS A 54 -19.39 -3.69 -9.93
N ALA A 55 -19.95 -4.57 -9.10
CA ALA A 55 -20.78 -4.21 -7.96
C ALA A 55 -20.00 -4.55 -6.69
N GLN A 56 -20.01 -3.64 -5.72
CA GLN A 56 -19.28 -3.81 -4.47
C GLN A 56 -20.02 -3.13 -3.33
N LEU A 57 -20.00 -3.79 -2.17
CA LEU A 57 -20.36 -3.19 -0.90
C LEU A 57 -19.59 -3.94 0.19
N GLU A 58 -18.70 -3.25 0.89
CA GLU A 58 -17.85 -3.85 1.90
C GLU A 58 -17.55 -2.84 3.01
N LEU A 59 -17.56 -3.34 4.25
CA LEU A 59 -17.09 -2.63 5.44
C LEU A 59 -16.30 -3.61 6.31
N MET A 60 -15.17 -3.18 6.83
CA MET A 60 -14.33 -3.99 7.70
C MET A 60 -13.58 -3.16 8.74
N CYS A 61 -13.39 -3.75 9.92
CA CYS A 61 -12.44 -3.30 10.92
C CYS A 61 -11.10 -4.06 10.79
N THR A 62 -11.16 -5.30 10.34
CA THR A 62 -10.00 -6.11 9.92
C THR A 62 -10.53 -7.13 8.91
N ARG A 63 -9.64 -7.87 8.24
CA ARG A 63 -10.10 -8.95 7.35
C ARG A 63 -10.94 -10.01 8.09
N PHE A 64 -10.68 -10.25 9.37
CA PHE A 64 -11.48 -11.15 10.20
C PHE A 64 -12.81 -10.54 10.65
N ILE A 65 -12.81 -9.26 10.99
CA ILE A 65 -14.02 -8.54 11.45
C ILE A 65 -14.47 -7.61 10.32
N GLY A 66 -15.20 -8.16 9.36
CA GLY A 66 -15.77 -7.42 8.25
C GLY A 66 -16.92 -8.14 7.59
N GLY A 67 -17.63 -7.42 6.72
CA GLY A 67 -18.79 -7.93 5.99
C GLY A 67 -18.89 -7.26 4.63
N GLY A 68 -19.24 -8.01 3.60
CA GLY A 68 -19.41 -7.44 2.27
C GLY A 68 -19.42 -8.45 1.14
N PHE A 69 -19.57 -7.92 -0.06
CA PHE A 69 -19.43 -8.66 -1.30
C PHE A 69 -18.84 -7.76 -2.40
N SER A 70 -18.21 -8.39 -3.37
CA SER A 70 -17.97 -7.79 -4.68
C SER A 70 -18.10 -8.83 -5.77
N VAL A 71 -18.53 -8.39 -6.95
CA VAL A 71 -18.57 -9.20 -8.15
C VAL A 71 -18.37 -8.32 -9.38
N GLY A 72 -17.56 -8.80 -10.31
CA GLY A 72 -17.42 -8.22 -11.64
C GLY A 72 -15.99 -7.79 -11.97
N THR A 73 -15.86 -6.93 -12.99
CA THR A 73 -14.56 -6.46 -13.48
C THR A 73 -14.49 -4.94 -13.52
N SER A 74 -13.31 -4.41 -13.20
CA SER A 74 -13.07 -2.98 -13.11
C SER A 74 -11.63 -2.63 -13.47
N ALA A 75 -11.45 -1.54 -14.21
CA ALA A 75 -10.17 -0.85 -14.31
C ALA A 75 -9.99 0.01 -13.07
N MET A 76 -8.95 -0.27 -12.30
CA MET A 76 -8.72 0.30 -10.98
C MET A 76 -7.49 1.22 -11.01
N LEU A 77 -7.62 2.37 -10.34
CA LEU A 77 -6.52 3.21 -9.89
C LEU A 77 -6.27 2.88 -8.42
N TYR A 78 -5.03 2.56 -8.08
CA TYR A 78 -4.60 2.14 -6.77
C TYR A 78 -3.72 3.19 -6.12
N LYS A 79 -4.09 3.57 -4.91
CA LYS A 79 -3.19 4.07 -3.88
C LYS A 79 -3.40 3.14 -2.70
N ASP A 80 -2.62 2.08 -2.63
CA ASP A 80 -2.86 0.94 -1.76
C ASP A 80 -1.68 0.74 -0.79
N CYS A 81 -1.83 -0.14 0.18
CA CYS A 81 -0.82 -0.45 1.20
C CYS A 81 0.51 -0.95 0.59
N ASN A 82 1.59 -0.92 1.38
CA ASN A 82 2.93 -1.36 0.97
C ASN A 82 3.44 -0.65 -0.30
N ARG A 83 3.29 0.69 -0.35
CA ARG A 83 3.79 1.55 -1.43
C ARG A 83 3.25 1.20 -2.82
N GLN A 84 2.03 0.65 -2.90
CA GLN A 84 1.41 0.24 -4.16
C GLN A 84 0.64 1.39 -4.81
N TYR A 85 1.29 2.08 -5.75
CA TYR A 85 0.69 3.21 -6.47
C TYR A 85 0.61 2.95 -7.97
N GLY A 86 -0.58 2.97 -8.54
CA GLY A 86 -0.71 2.70 -9.95
C GLY A 86 -2.09 2.35 -10.44
N TRP A 87 -2.11 1.40 -11.35
CA TRP A 87 -3.31 0.96 -12.04
C TRP A 87 -3.24 -0.54 -12.32
N GLY A 88 -4.41 -1.13 -12.54
CA GLY A 88 -4.54 -2.53 -12.95
C GLY A 88 -5.99 -2.88 -13.24
N LEU A 89 -6.22 -4.09 -13.75
CA LEU A 89 -7.54 -4.67 -13.88
C LEU A 89 -7.81 -5.56 -12.68
N GLN A 90 -8.97 -5.38 -12.05
CA GLN A 90 -9.50 -6.32 -11.07
C GLN A 90 -10.65 -7.09 -11.69
N ASN A 91 -10.69 -8.39 -11.46
CA ASN A 91 -11.77 -9.26 -11.89
C ASN A 91 -12.03 -10.33 -10.84
N GLY A 92 -13.27 -10.82 -10.77
CA GLY A 92 -13.65 -11.91 -9.89
C GLY A 92 -14.77 -11.54 -8.94
N TRP A 93 -14.85 -12.28 -7.84
CA TRP A 93 -15.87 -12.11 -6.83
C TRP A 93 -15.37 -12.48 -5.43
N HIS A 94 -16.00 -11.89 -4.42
CA HIS A 94 -15.88 -12.32 -3.05
C HIS A 94 -17.15 -12.06 -2.27
N TRP A 95 -17.29 -12.79 -1.18
CA TRP A 95 -18.17 -12.42 -0.08
C TRP A 95 -17.48 -12.72 1.25
N GLN A 96 -17.81 -11.93 2.26
CA GLN A 96 -17.31 -12.13 3.60
C GLN A 96 -18.39 -11.83 4.64
N VAL A 97 -18.29 -12.57 5.74
CA VAL A 97 -18.93 -12.29 7.02
C VAL A 97 -17.86 -12.41 8.11
N PRO A 98 -18.12 -11.93 9.33
CA PRO A 98 -17.11 -12.03 10.39
C PRO A 98 -16.62 -13.47 10.59
N GLY A 99 -15.30 -13.67 10.48
CA GLY A 99 -14.60 -14.95 10.64
C GLY A 99 -14.67 -15.92 9.46
N PHE A 100 -15.38 -15.59 8.37
CA PHE A 100 -15.50 -16.48 7.21
C PHE A 100 -15.63 -15.71 5.90
N MET A 101 -14.83 -16.08 4.91
CA MET A 101 -14.87 -15.50 3.58
C MET A 101 -14.65 -16.55 2.50
N GLN A 102 -15.14 -16.22 1.30
CA GLN A 102 -14.81 -16.94 0.08
C GLN A 102 -14.54 -15.93 -1.02
N GLU A 103 -13.49 -16.16 -1.79
CA GLU A 103 -13.12 -15.31 -2.91
C GLU A 103 -12.46 -16.08 -4.04
N ASP A 104 -12.61 -15.52 -5.22
CA ASP A 104 -11.84 -15.82 -6.42
C ASP A 104 -11.63 -14.47 -7.11
N ILE A 105 -10.51 -13.82 -6.79
CA ILE A 105 -10.17 -12.47 -7.26
C ILE A 105 -8.80 -12.48 -7.92
N GLU A 106 -8.71 -11.84 -9.08
CA GLU A 106 -7.46 -11.56 -9.75
C GLU A 106 -7.22 -10.05 -9.91
N ARG A 107 -5.95 -9.67 -9.78
CA ARG A 107 -5.44 -8.34 -10.12
C ARG A 107 -4.37 -8.52 -11.21
N LEU A 108 -4.71 -8.10 -12.43
CA LEU A 108 -3.92 -8.34 -13.63
C LEU A 108 -3.59 -7.05 -14.38
N LYS A 109 -2.67 -7.13 -15.34
CA LYS A 109 -2.23 -6.01 -16.19
C LYS A 109 -1.90 -4.77 -15.35
N THR A 110 -1.07 -4.96 -14.32
CA THR A 110 -0.68 -3.89 -13.40
C THR A 110 0.55 -3.15 -13.92
N ASN A 111 0.79 -1.96 -13.39
CA ASN A 111 2.11 -1.33 -13.51
C ASN A 111 3.12 -2.01 -12.57
N ARG A 112 4.40 -1.62 -12.64
CA ARG A 112 5.49 -2.19 -11.83
C ARG A 112 5.29 -2.05 -10.31
N LEU A 113 4.58 -1.01 -9.87
CA LEU A 113 4.44 -0.68 -8.45
C LEU A 113 3.24 -1.39 -7.79
N VAL A 114 2.30 -1.90 -8.58
CA VAL A 114 1.13 -2.60 -8.07
C VAL A 114 1.32 -4.10 -8.28
N LEU A 115 1.22 -4.86 -7.19
CA LEU A 115 1.40 -6.30 -7.22
C LEU A 115 0.25 -6.96 -7.99
N SER A 116 0.60 -7.79 -8.98
CA SER A 116 -0.37 -8.69 -9.60
C SER A 116 -0.51 -9.94 -8.75
N TYR A 117 -1.73 -10.47 -8.68
CA TYR A 117 -2.01 -11.71 -7.97
C TYR A 117 -3.29 -12.35 -8.50
N TRP A 118 -3.45 -13.63 -8.17
CA TRP A 118 -4.72 -14.34 -8.24
C TRP A 118 -4.87 -15.11 -6.94
N GLU A 119 -5.98 -14.89 -6.25
CA GLU A 119 -6.28 -15.48 -4.96
C GLU A 119 -7.62 -16.21 -5.04
N SER A 120 -7.59 -17.51 -4.76
CA SER A 120 -8.78 -18.33 -4.56
C SER A 120 -8.75 -18.87 -3.14
N PHE A 121 -9.71 -18.46 -2.33
CA PHE A 121 -9.72 -18.75 -0.90
C PHE A 121 -11.12 -19.08 -0.40
N LEU A 122 -11.19 -20.00 0.57
CA LEU A 122 -12.39 -20.34 1.32
C LEU A 122 -11.98 -20.64 2.77
N GLY A 123 -12.55 -19.90 3.72
CA GLY A 123 -12.35 -20.18 5.14
C GLY A 123 -12.18 -18.92 5.98
N THR A 124 -11.39 -19.04 7.04
CA THR A 124 -11.12 -17.95 7.98
C THR A 124 -9.85 -17.22 7.58
N PRO A 125 -9.91 -15.90 7.30
CA PRO A 125 -8.73 -15.13 6.94
C PRO A 125 -7.76 -15.07 8.12
N SER A 126 -6.47 -15.08 7.83
CA SER A 126 -5.39 -15.11 8.81
C SER A 126 -4.21 -14.26 8.35
N PRO A 127 -3.50 -13.56 9.25
CA PRO A 127 -2.41 -12.66 8.88
C PRO A 127 -1.15 -13.38 8.36
N ASP A 128 -1.08 -14.71 8.50
CA ASP A 128 0.02 -15.54 7.97
C ASP A 128 -0.12 -15.85 6.47
N GLN A 129 -1.27 -15.55 5.86
CA GLN A 129 -1.47 -15.77 4.44
C GLN A 129 -0.59 -14.83 3.62
N GLN A 130 -0.01 -15.34 2.53
CA GLN A 130 0.96 -14.60 1.72
C GLN A 130 0.39 -13.29 1.15
N ILE A 131 -0.91 -13.25 0.85
CA ILE A 131 -1.57 -12.03 0.35
C ILE A 131 -1.54 -10.88 1.37
N TYR A 132 -1.42 -11.20 2.67
CA TYR A 132 -1.31 -10.27 3.79
C TYR A 132 0.10 -10.19 4.39
N ALA A 133 1.12 -10.66 3.65
CA ALA A 133 2.49 -10.67 4.13
C ALA A 133 2.89 -9.28 4.67
N PHE A 134 3.52 -9.27 5.85
CA PHE A 134 3.72 -8.05 6.62
C PHE A 134 4.46 -6.94 5.86
N GLN A 135 5.53 -7.27 5.13
CA GLN A 135 6.33 -6.29 4.39
C GLN A 135 5.87 -6.04 2.95
N ARG A 136 5.30 -7.06 2.27
CA ARG A 136 5.07 -7.03 0.81
C ARG A 136 3.75 -7.66 0.37
N GLY A 137 2.80 -7.79 1.29
CA GLY A 137 1.46 -8.28 0.99
C GLY A 137 0.76 -7.37 -0.03
N ALA A 138 -0.09 -7.96 -0.87
CA ALA A 138 -0.88 -7.17 -1.80
C ALA A 138 -2.05 -6.45 -1.11
N ARG A 139 -2.40 -6.85 0.12
CA ARG A 139 -3.49 -6.34 0.95
C ARG A 139 -3.04 -6.22 2.41
N ASP A 140 -3.61 -5.29 3.16
CA ASP A 140 -3.40 -5.18 4.61
C ASP A 140 -4.51 -5.96 5.36
N TYR A 141 -4.11 -6.90 6.20
CA TYR A 141 -5.04 -7.68 7.04
C TYR A 141 -5.72 -6.81 8.11
N TRP A 142 -5.03 -5.79 8.61
CA TRP A 142 -5.45 -4.94 9.72
C TRP A 142 -6.19 -3.68 9.26
N GLN A 143 -6.43 -3.53 7.95
CA GLN A 143 -7.05 -2.34 7.41
C GLN A 143 -8.47 -2.13 7.96
N ILE A 144 -8.79 -0.87 8.23
CA ILE A 144 -10.11 -0.42 8.68
C ILE A 144 -10.71 0.47 7.60
N GLY A 145 -11.92 0.15 7.15
CA GLY A 145 -12.60 0.96 6.15
C GLY A 145 -13.58 0.15 5.33
N GLY A 146 -13.68 0.48 4.06
CA GLY A 146 -14.57 -0.23 3.16
C GLY A 146 -14.67 0.42 1.80
N GLY A 147 -15.56 -0.14 0.99
CA GLY A 147 -15.78 0.35 -0.35
C GLY A 147 -17.16 0.00 -0.86
N GLY A 148 -17.57 0.73 -1.88
CA GLY A 148 -18.87 0.52 -2.48
C GLY A 148 -18.99 1.14 -3.86
N GLY A 149 -19.94 0.62 -4.63
CA GLY A 149 -20.32 1.21 -5.89
C GLY A 149 -20.89 0.23 -6.90
N LEU A 150 -21.34 0.81 -8.01
CA LEU A 150 -21.86 0.11 -9.18
C LEU A 150 -21.37 0.86 -10.42
N LEU A 151 -20.68 0.16 -11.32
CA LEU A 151 -19.98 0.74 -12.49
C LEU A 151 -18.79 1.64 -12.15
N VAL A 152 -18.95 2.48 -11.12
CA VAL A 152 -17.89 3.27 -10.49
C VAL A 152 -17.81 2.82 -9.05
N THR A 153 -16.66 2.32 -8.64
CA THR A 153 -16.42 1.83 -7.27
C THR A 153 -15.40 2.71 -6.56
N GLY A 154 -15.62 3.01 -5.28
CA GLY A 154 -14.65 3.69 -4.44
C GLY A 154 -14.35 2.84 -3.21
N GLU A 155 -13.07 2.77 -2.84
CA GLU A 155 -12.59 2.08 -1.65
C GLU A 155 -11.71 3.03 -0.85
N VAL A 156 -11.91 3.07 0.47
CA VAL A 156 -11.12 3.89 1.40
C VAL A 156 -10.81 3.04 2.62
N PHE A 157 -9.52 2.92 2.93
CA PHE A 157 -9.04 2.20 4.10
C PHE A 157 -8.00 3.02 4.84
N VAL A 158 -7.93 2.82 6.16
CA VAL A 158 -6.83 3.23 7.02
C VAL A 158 -6.01 1.98 7.32
N ASN A 159 -4.68 2.09 7.28
CA ASN A 159 -3.76 0.96 7.43
C ASN A 159 -3.03 1.07 8.78
N PRO A 160 -3.54 0.52 9.90
CA PRO A 160 -3.04 0.81 11.25
C PRO A 160 -1.58 0.43 11.46
N ILE A 161 -1.09 -0.60 10.75
CA ILE A 161 0.32 -1.00 10.82
C ILE A 161 1.22 0.10 10.27
N GLU A 162 0.82 0.76 9.17
CA GLU A 162 1.58 1.87 8.58
C GLU A 162 1.59 3.10 9.48
N TRP A 163 0.55 3.30 10.31
CA TRP A 163 0.57 4.35 11.34
C TRP A 163 1.63 4.09 12.41
N ILE A 164 1.80 2.84 12.80
CA ILE A 164 2.81 2.45 13.78
C ILE A 164 4.20 2.63 13.17
N ASP A 165 4.40 2.18 11.93
CA ASP A 165 5.69 2.34 11.24
C ASP A 165 6.06 3.83 11.04
N PHE A 166 5.12 4.63 10.54
CA PHE A 166 5.32 6.07 10.37
C PHE A 166 5.75 6.75 11.68
N ALA A 167 5.08 6.41 12.80
CA ALA A 167 5.40 6.93 14.12
C ALA A 167 6.76 6.46 14.62
N LEU A 168 7.10 5.19 14.42
CA LEU A 168 8.36 4.59 14.85
C LEU A 168 9.56 5.11 14.07
N GLY A 169 9.43 5.46 12.79
CA GLY A 169 10.57 5.97 12.06
C GLY A 169 10.97 7.40 12.42
N PHE A 170 10.17 8.16 13.20
CA PHE A 170 10.70 9.35 13.90
C PHE A 170 11.79 9.01 14.92
N LEU A 171 11.83 7.75 15.38
CA LEU A 171 12.85 7.19 16.26
C LEU A 171 13.89 6.35 15.47
N PHE A 172 13.90 6.44 14.13
CA PHE A 172 14.72 5.63 13.23
C PHE A 172 14.48 4.11 13.34
N ILE A 173 13.27 3.71 13.75
CA ILE A 173 12.83 2.32 13.77
C ILE A 173 11.90 2.10 12.57
N ASP A 174 12.33 1.23 11.65
CA ASP A 174 11.53 0.76 10.51
C ASP A 174 11.12 -0.69 10.81
N ILE A 175 9.82 -0.92 10.99
CA ILE A 175 9.30 -2.27 11.23
C ILE A 175 8.92 -2.94 9.92
N LYS A 176 8.56 -2.16 8.89
CA LYS A 176 8.14 -2.64 7.57
C LYS A 176 9.32 -3.06 6.69
N ASP A 177 10.52 -2.61 7.03
CA ASP A 177 11.77 -2.82 6.28
C ASP A 177 11.60 -2.38 4.83
N ASP A 178 10.99 -1.21 4.66
CA ASP A 178 10.63 -0.67 3.34
C ASP A 178 11.25 0.72 3.06
N ASP A 179 11.95 1.32 4.03
CA ASP A 179 12.68 2.59 3.89
C ASP A 179 13.58 2.60 2.64
N PHE A 180 13.63 3.75 1.94
CA PHE A 180 14.58 3.87 0.83
C PHE A 180 16.02 3.85 1.32
N THR A 181 16.85 3.21 0.51
CA THR A 181 18.32 3.18 0.58
C THR A 181 18.88 3.75 -0.72
N PHE A 182 20.19 4.00 -0.78
CA PHE A 182 20.79 4.49 -2.04
C PHE A 182 20.74 3.45 -3.18
N GLU A 183 20.57 2.17 -2.86
CA GLU A 183 20.40 1.11 -3.86
C GLU A 183 19.09 1.25 -4.65
N ASN A 184 18.05 1.85 -4.05
CA ASN A 184 16.76 2.06 -4.72
C ASN A 184 16.83 3.05 -5.90
N PHE A 185 17.94 3.79 -6.04
CA PHE A 185 18.14 4.82 -7.06
C PHE A 185 19.21 4.47 -8.10
N GLN A 186 19.78 3.27 -8.04
CA GLN A 186 20.72 2.72 -9.04
C GLN A 186 19.97 1.98 -10.14
#